data_AF-A0A352S7K0-F1
#
_entry.id   AF-A0A352S7K0-F1
#
_cell.length_a   1.000
_cell.length_b   1.000
_cell.length_c   1.000
_cell.angle_alpha   90.00
_cell.angle_beta   90.00
_cell.angle_gamma   90.00
#
_symmetry.space_group_name_H-M   'P 1'
#
loop_
_entity.id
_entity.type
_entity.pdbx_description
1 polymer ?
#
loop_
_entity_poly.entity_id
_entity_poly.type
_entity_poly.pdbx_seq_one_letter_code
_entity_poly.pdbx_strand_id
1 'polypeptide(L)'
;GWAWEDVLPYFKRSECNERLAGHDEDAWHGGRGPVYVVDTRSLNPFDRRFVECGQSAGIPYNHDFNGAQQEGVGYYQRTQRDGERWNTARAYLHRGNQDALNGKRENLSVLPDTQVLRVVFEGKRVVGVRVVRNGVESMLMARCEVILSAGTFGSPQLLMASGIGPAAHLREHGIGVVVDAPGVGQNLQEHPDMKLMHRLSSTD
;
A
#
# COMPACT_ATOMS: atom_id res chain seq x y z
N GLY A 1 -1.58 16.74 -11.90
CA GLY A 1 -2.31 15.92 -10.90
C GLY A 1 -1.57 14.65 -10.45
N TRP A 2 -0.88 13.92 -11.34
CA TRP A 2 -0.14 12.69 -11.00
C TRP A 2 1.32 12.72 -11.48
N ALA A 3 1.80 13.86 -11.97
CA ALA A 3 3.23 14.01 -12.26
C ALA A 3 4.00 14.01 -10.94
N TRP A 4 5.30 13.75 -11.01
CA TRP A 4 6.15 13.66 -9.82
C TRP A 4 6.01 14.87 -8.88
N GLU A 5 6.05 16.08 -9.44
CA GLU A 5 5.90 17.34 -8.70
C GLU A 5 4.54 17.46 -7.99
N ASP A 6 3.48 16.87 -8.54
CA ASP A 6 2.15 16.87 -7.93
C ASP A 6 2.05 15.92 -6.74
N VAL A 7 2.76 14.78 -6.79
CA VAL A 7 2.64 13.70 -5.80
C VAL A 7 3.71 13.75 -4.71
N LEU A 8 4.87 14.37 -4.96
CA LEU A 8 5.95 14.53 -3.99
C LEU A 8 5.47 15.16 -2.66
N PRO A 9 4.63 16.21 -2.64
CA PRO A 9 4.09 16.74 -1.38
C PRO A 9 3.32 15.70 -0.56
N TYR A 10 2.67 14.73 -1.21
CA TYR A 10 1.92 13.67 -0.53
C TYR A 10 2.84 12.56 0.01
N PHE A 11 3.91 12.21 -0.70
CA PHE A 11 4.94 11.31 -0.18
C PHE A 11 5.59 11.90 1.07
N LYS A 12 6.02 13.17 1.01
CA LYS A 12 6.54 13.90 2.17
C LYS A 12 5.51 14.00 3.30
N ARG A 13 4.24 14.28 2.99
CA ARG A 13 3.20 14.35 4.04
C ARG A 13 2.95 13.00 4.73
N SER A 14 3.18 11.88 4.03
CA SER A 14 2.97 10.56 4.58
C SER A 14 4.08 10.11 5.53
N GLU A 15 5.30 10.58 5.30
CA GLU A 15 6.52 10.08 5.91
C GLU A 15 6.91 10.81 7.20
N CYS A 16 7.45 10.06 8.15
CA CYS A 16 8.25 10.54 9.27
C CYS A 16 9.59 9.80 9.24
N ASN A 17 10.54 10.35 8.48
CA ASN A 17 11.88 9.82 8.32
C ASN A 17 12.74 10.24 9.53
N GLU A 18 13.20 9.26 10.31
CA GLU A 18 14.00 9.51 11.52
C GLU A 18 15.37 10.13 11.20
N ARG A 19 15.93 9.84 10.02
CA ARG A 19 17.29 10.26 9.65
C ARG A 19 17.32 11.50 8.76
N LEU A 20 16.52 11.52 7.69
CA LEU A 20 16.68 12.47 6.58
C LEU A 20 15.78 13.71 6.70
N ALA A 21 14.65 13.61 7.40
CA ALA A 21 13.68 14.69 7.43
C ALA A 21 13.91 15.77 8.52
N GLY A 22 15.02 15.68 9.26
CA GLY A 22 15.39 16.58 10.35
C GLY A 22 16.05 17.91 9.92
N HIS A 23 16.10 18.18 8.62
CA HIS A 23 16.50 19.48 8.08
C HIS A 23 15.27 20.10 7.43
N ASP A 24 14.86 21.28 7.90
CA ASP A 24 13.51 21.87 7.72
C ASP A 24 13.01 22.02 6.27
N GLU A 25 13.82 21.72 5.25
CA GLU A 25 13.41 21.63 3.85
C GLU A 25 14.10 20.48 3.09
N ASP A 26 14.08 19.25 3.61
CA ASP A 26 14.54 18.11 2.79
C ASP A 26 13.73 18.03 1.48
N ALA A 27 14.42 17.88 0.34
CA ALA A 27 13.80 17.93 -0.97
C ALA A 27 12.86 16.73 -1.23
N TRP A 28 13.11 15.59 -0.58
CA TRP A 28 12.52 14.29 -0.90
C TRP A 28 11.69 13.72 0.25
N HIS A 29 12.03 14.06 1.50
CA HIS A 29 11.53 13.38 2.70
C HIS A 29 10.60 14.21 3.57
N GLY A 30 9.73 13.49 4.29
CA GLY A 30 8.83 14.02 5.30
C GLY A 30 9.24 13.67 6.71
N GLY A 31 9.06 14.59 7.66
CA GLY A 31 9.44 14.39 9.07
C GLY A 31 8.28 14.41 10.06
N ARG A 32 7.04 14.55 9.57
CA ARG A 32 5.86 14.81 10.41
C ARG A 32 4.67 13.93 10.08
N GLY A 33 4.80 13.06 9.06
CA GLY A 33 3.76 12.15 8.65
C GLY A 33 3.54 11.01 9.65
N PRO A 34 2.46 10.23 9.48
CA PRO A 34 2.15 9.15 10.41
C PRO A 34 2.97 7.86 10.17
N VAL A 35 3.68 7.76 9.06
CA VAL A 35 4.45 6.56 8.67
C VAL A 35 5.91 6.72 9.07
N TYR A 36 6.32 6.03 10.13
CA TYR A 36 7.71 6.05 10.60
C TYR A 36 8.61 5.28 9.64
N VAL A 37 9.65 5.94 9.14
CA VAL A 37 10.69 5.37 8.29
C VAL A 37 12.03 5.51 9.01
N VAL A 38 12.66 4.37 9.29
CA VAL A 38 13.84 4.29 10.15
C VAL A 38 14.91 3.43 9.50
N ASP A 39 16.17 3.65 9.89
CA ASP A 39 17.26 2.77 9.48
C ASP A 39 17.16 1.41 10.21
N THR A 40 17.76 0.38 9.61
CA THR A 40 17.79 -0.95 10.23
C THR A 40 18.71 -0.94 11.46
N ARG A 41 18.15 -1.22 12.65
CA ARG A 41 18.88 -1.16 13.93
C ARG A 41 19.69 -2.43 14.26
N SER A 42 19.30 -3.56 13.69
CA SER A 42 19.94 -4.87 13.92
C SER A 42 20.38 -5.47 12.60
N LEU A 43 21.53 -5.03 12.10
CA LEU A 43 22.10 -5.55 10.85
C LEU A 43 22.69 -6.94 11.05
N ASN A 44 22.56 -7.78 10.02
CA ASN A 44 23.33 -8.99 9.92
C ASN A 44 24.79 -8.64 9.56
N PRO A 45 25.81 -9.31 10.13
CA PRO A 45 27.21 -9.08 9.77
C PRO A 45 27.51 -9.15 8.26
N PHE A 46 26.74 -9.95 7.50
CA PHE A 46 26.85 -10.03 6.05
C PHE A 46 26.31 -8.81 5.30
N ASP A 47 25.40 -8.01 5.88
CA ASP A 47 24.87 -6.82 5.23
C ASP A 47 26.00 -5.84 4.90
N ARG A 48 26.89 -5.61 5.88
CA ARG A 48 28.07 -4.76 5.69
C ARG A 48 29.01 -5.30 4.64
N ARG A 49 29.30 -6.60 4.69
CA ARG A 49 30.17 -7.27 3.70
C ARG A 49 29.59 -7.17 2.30
N PHE A 50 28.27 -7.29 2.16
CA PHE A 50 27.59 -7.16 0.88
C PHE A 50 27.75 -5.75 0.28
N VAL A 51 27.56 -4.71 1.10
CA VAL A 51 27.74 -3.30 0.67
C VAL A 51 29.20 -3.00 0.32
N GLU A 52 30.16 -3.49 1.10
CA GLU A 52 31.61 -3.34 0.82
C GLU A 52 32.00 -4.07 -0.48
N CYS A 53 31.50 -5.27 -0.72
CA CYS A 53 31.72 -6.02 -1.96
C CYS A 53 31.11 -5.30 -3.17
N GLY A 54 29.89 -4.76 -3.06
CA GLY A 54 29.26 -3.99 -4.13
C GLY A 54 30.08 -2.77 -4.54
N GLN A 55 30.59 -2.02 -3.55
CA GLN A 55 31.49 -0.89 -3.80
C GLN A 55 32.80 -1.32 -4.45
N SER A 56 33.38 -2.44 -4.00
CA SER A 56 34.61 -2.98 -4.59
C SER A 56 34.41 -3.45 -6.04
N ALA A 57 33.17 -3.80 -6.42
CA ALA A 57 32.78 -4.12 -7.79
C ALA A 57 32.44 -2.86 -8.63
N GLY A 58 32.62 -1.65 -8.09
CA GLY A 58 32.38 -0.39 -8.79
C GLY A 58 30.95 0.14 -8.69
N ILE A 59 30.08 -0.47 -7.88
CA ILE A 59 28.72 0.03 -7.65
C ILE A 59 28.78 1.16 -6.62
N PRO A 60 28.27 2.37 -6.92
CA PRO A 60 28.34 3.49 -5.98
C PRO A 60 27.55 3.18 -4.70
N TYR A 61 28.07 3.65 -3.57
CA TYR A 61 27.30 3.60 -2.32
C TYR A 61 26.10 4.54 -2.41
N ASN A 62 24.91 4.01 -2.17
CA ASN A 62 23.69 4.79 -2.06
C ASN A 62 23.17 4.75 -0.61
N HIS A 63 23.13 5.91 0.03
CA HIS A 63 22.65 6.08 1.40
C HIS A 63 21.17 6.47 1.47
N ASP A 64 20.54 6.70 0.32
CA ASP A 64 19.14 7.08 0.18
C ASP A 64 18.58 6.69 -1.20
N PHE A 65 17.99 5.49 -1.24
CA PHE A 65 17.34 4.97 -2.44
C PHE A 65 16.07 5.74 -2.85
N ASN A 66 15.53 6.60 -1.97
CA ASN A 66 14.32 7.37 -2.24
C ASN A 66 14.61 8.86 -2.47
N GLY A 67 15.89 9.23 -2.61
CA GLY A 67 16.33 10.58 -2.92
C GLY A 67 16.50 10.83 -4.43
N ALA A 68 17.41 11.76 -4.75
CA ALA A 68 17.66 12.19 -6.12
C ALA A 68 18.17 11.07 -7.05
N GLN A 69 18.90 10.08 -6.51
CA GLN A 69 19.44 8.95 -7.26
C GLN A 69 19.07 7.63 -6.58
N GLN A 70 18.42 6.75 -7.35
CA GLN A 70 18.00 5.43 -6.85
C GLN A 70 19.09 4.37 -7.02
N GLU A 71 19.94 4.50 -8.04
CA GLU A 71 20.96 3.49 -8.36
C GLU A 71 22.07 3.44 -7.29
N GLY A 72 22.48 2.22 -6.91
CA GLY A 72 23.65 1.98 -6.06
C GLY A 72 23.47 0.78 -5.12
N VAL A 73 24.40 0.66 -4.17
CA VAL A 73 24.40 -0.37 -3.12
C VAL A 73 24.39 0.29 -1.75
N GLY A 74 23.62 -0.24 -0.81
CA GLY A 74 23.48 0.35 0.52
C GLY A 74 22.40 -0.31 1.36
N TYR A 75 22.04 0.34 2.45
CA TYR A 75 21.06 -0.18 3.40
C TYR A 75 19.69 0.42 3.16
N TYR A 76 18.68 -0.45 3.10
CA TYR A 76 17.30 -0.01 3.00
C TYR A 76 16.74 0.42 4.36
N GLN A 77 15.98 1.50 4.34
CA GLN A 77 15.13 1.89 5.46
C GLN A 77 13.94 0.94 5.60
N ARG A 78 13.29 1.00 6.76
CA ARG A 78 12.17 0.14 7.16
C ARG A 78 11.04 0.99 7.69
N THR A 79 9.81 0.55 7.42
CA THR A 79 8.63 1.12 8.09
C THR A 79 8.44 0.47 9.45
N GLN A 80 9.09 1.03 10.47
CA GLN A 80 9.13 0.49 11.82
C GLN A 80 9.07 1.60 12.86
N ARG A 81 8.56 1.26 14.06
CA ARG A 81 8.58 2.12 15.23
C ARG A 81 8.73 1.24 16.46
N ASP A 82 9.63 1.60 17.37
CA ASP A 82 9.88 0.88 18.63
C ASP A 82 10.15 -0.62 18.43
N GLY A 83 10.86 -0.96 17.35
CA GLY A 83 11.23 -2.35 17.01
C GLY A 83 10.11 -3.16 16.34
N GLU A 84 8.91 -2.61 16.19
CA GLU A 84 7.77 -3.29 15.57
C GLU A 84 7.48 -2.77 14.16
N ARG A 85 6.88 -3.64 13.33
CA ARG A 85 6.36 -3.24 12.02
C ARG A 85 5.31 -2.14 12.18
N TRP A 86 5.47 -1.07 11.40
CA TRP A 86 4.55 0.07 11.41
C TRP A 86 3.72 0.14 10.13
N ASN A 87 2.67 -0.68 10.04
CA ASN A 87 1.83 -0.74 8.84
C ASN A 87 0.87 0.46 8.70
N THR A 88 0.22 0.57 7.54
CA THR A 88 -0.74 1.65 7.23
C THR A 88 -1.93 1.70 8.17
N ALA A 89 -2.42 0.55 8.65
CA ALA A 89 -3.49 0.49 9.65
C ALA A 89 -3.05 1.13 10.97
N ARG A 90 -1.88 0.76 11.50
CA ARG A 90 -1.30 1.39 12.70
C ARG A 90 -1.09 2.89 12.51
N ALA A 91 -0.52 3.30 11.37
CA ALA A 91 -0.24 4.69 11.07
C ALA A 91 -1.50 5.57 10.94
N TYR A 92 -2.46 5.18 10.09
CA TYR A 92 -3.59 6.03 9.71
C TYR A 92 -4.92 5.67 10.38
N LEU A 93 -5.19 4.36 10.55
CA LEU A 93 -6.49 3.89 11.03
C LEU A 93 -6.54 3.88 12.56
N HIS A 94 -5.52 3.28 13.18
CA HIS A 94 -5.38 3.16 14.62
C HIS A 94 -4.71 4.40 15.22
N ARG A 95 -3.94 5.16 14.43
CA ARG A 95 -3.13 6.32 14.90
C ARG A 95 -2.20 5.96 16.06
N GLY A 96 -1.57 4.80 15.97
CA GLY A 96 -0.71 4.24 17.01
C GLY A 96 -1.43 3.69 18.24
N ASN A 97 -2.77 3.79 18.30
CA ASN A 97 -3.56 3.22 19.40
C ASN A 97 -3.85 1.74 19.15
N GLN A 98 -3.25 0.85 19.93
CA GLN A 98 -3.44 -0.59 19.76
C GLN A 98 -4.80 -1.11 20.25
N ASP A 99 -5.51 -0.34 21.08
CA ASP A 99 -6.75 -0.78 21.73
C ASP A 99 -8.00 -0.52 20.88
N ALA A 100 -7.89 0.29 19.82
CA ALA A 100 -9.04 0.70 19.02
C ALA A 100 -8.71 0.73 17.52
N LEU A 101 -9.43 -0.07 16.74
CA LEU A 101 -9.22 -0.17 15.29
C LEU A 101 -9.44 1.17 14.57
N ASN A 102 -10.27 2.07 15.10
CA ASN A 102 -10.54 3.39 14.49
C ASN A 102 -9.75 4.55 15.13
N GLY A 103 -8.85 4.26 16.08
CA GLY A 103 -8.08 5.28 16.79
C GLY A 103 -8.95 6.22 17.65
N LYS A 104 -10.05 5.70 18.23
CA LYS A 104 -11.01 6.42 19.09
C LYS A 104 -11.77 7.56 18.39
N ARG A 105 -11.95 7.47 17.06
CA ARG A 105 -12.76 8.43 16.29
C ARG A 105 -14.22 7.99 16.25
N GLU A 106 -15.12 8.80 16.79
CA GLU A 106 -16.56 8.51 16.81
C GLU A 106 -17.19 8.48 15.42
N ASN A 107 -16.63 9.24 14.47
CA ASN A 107 -17.12 9.34 13.10
C ASN A 107 -16.52 8.31 12.13
N LEU A 108 -15.77 7.31 12.62
CA LEU A 108 -15.15 6.28 11.80
C LEU A 108 -15.49 4.87 12.31
N SER A 109 -16.28 4.15 11.53
CA SER A 109 -16.57 2.73 11.76
C SER A 109 -15.60 1.86 10.97
N VAL A 110 -15.01 0.87 11.64
CA VAL A 110 -14.16 -0.16 11.02
C VAL A 110 -14.85 -1.50 11.23
N LEU A 111 -15.21 -2.16 10.13
CA LEU A 111 -15.93 -3.42 10.14
C LEU A 111 -14.99 -4.54 9.65
N PRO A 112 -14.18 -5.15 10.54
CA PRO A 112 -13.41 -6.33 10.16
C PRO A 112 -14.36 -7.50 9.83
N ASP A 113 -13.80 -8.52 9.17
CA ASP A 113 -14.51 -9.75 8.80
C ASP A 113 -15.81 -9.48 8.01
N THR A 114 -15.80 -8.42 7.21
CA THR A 114 -16.93 -7.96 6.42
C THR A 114 -16.50 -7.89 4.96
N GLN A 115 -16.94 -8.87 4.17
CA GLN A 115 -16.58 -8.94 2.76
C GLN A 115 -17.59 -8.17 1.92
N VAL A 116 -17.11 -7.22 1.12
CA VAL A 116 -17.93 -6.56 0.12
C VAL A 116 -18.12 -7.50 -1.07
N LEU A 117 -19.38 -7.73 -1.47
CA LEU A 117 -19.74 -8.64 -2.57
C LEU A 117 -19.93 -7.90 -3.89
N ARG A 118 -20.55 -6.72 -3.84
CA ARG A 118 -20.79 -5.83 -5.00
C ARG A 118 -21.18 -4.42 -4.54
N VAL A 119 -20.98 -3.43 -5.39
CA VAL A 119 -21.59 -2.10 -5.22
C VAL A 119 -23.06 -2.13 -5.67
N VAL A 120 -23.87 -1.22 -5.14
CA VAL A 120 -25.31 -1.12 -5.41
C VAL A 120 -25.60 0.18 -6.14
N PHE A 121 -26.49 0.14 -7.15
CA PHE A 121 -26.81 1.27 -8.02
C PHE A 121 -28.26 1.73 -7.90
N GLU A 122 -28.46 3.05 -8.06
CA GLU A 122 -29.71 3.67 -8.51
C GLU A 122 -29.43 4.33 -9.85
N GLY A 123 -29.95 3.75 -10.94
CA GLY A 123 -29.56 4.14 -12.30
C GLY A 123 -28.05 3.94 -12.50
N LYS A 124 -27.30 5.04 -12.69
CA LYS A 124 -25.83 5.02 -12.83
C LYS A 124 -25.08 5.47 -11.57
N ARG A 125 -25.80 5.84 -10.50
CA ARG A 125 -25.18 6.31 -9.25
C ARG A 125 -24.96 5.14 -8.31
N VAL A 126 -23.75 5.00 -7.77
CA VAL A 126 -23.50 4.06 -6.67
C VAL A 126 -24.10 4.63 -5.38
N VAL A 127 -24.87 3.81 -4.67
CA VAL A 127 -25.63 4.21 -3.47
C VAL A 127 -25.24 3.45 -2.22
N GLY A 128 -24.37 2.46 -2.36
CA GLY A 128 -23.93 1.62 -1.26
C GLY A 128 -23.21 0.37 -1.73
N VAL A 129 -23.05 -0.57 -0.80
CA VAL A 129 -22.40 -1.86 -1.02
C VAL A 129 -23.22 -2.98 -0.38
N ARG A 130 -23.27 -4.12 -1.05
CA ARG A 130 -23.76 -5.36 -0.45
C ARG A 130 -22.59 -6.06 0.21
N VAL A 131 -22.75 -6.46 1.47
CA VAL A 131 -21.70 -7.10 2.26
C VAL A 131 -22.20 -8.38 2.88
N VAL A 132 -21.28 -9.30 3.17
CA VAL A 132 -21.53 -10.46 4.03
C VAL A 132 -20.65 -10.38 5.27
N ARG A 133 -21.26 -10.64 6.43
CA ARG A 133 -20.57 -10.70 7.72
C ARG A 133 -21.19 -11.82 8.54
N ASN A 134 -20.36 -12.72 9.07
CA ASN A 134 -20.83 -13.90 9.82
C ASN A 134 -21.90 -14.72 9.06
N GLY A 135 -21.74 -14.86 7.74
CA GLY A 135 -22.70 -15.56 6.87
C GLY A 135 -24.00 -14.82 6.57
N VAL A 136 -24.19 -13.61 7.12
CA VAL A 136 -25.39 -12.79 6.89
C VAL A 136 -25.11 -11.70 5.88
N GLU A 137 -25.89 -11.68 4.79
CA GLU A 137 -25.85 -10.59 3.83
C GLU A 137 -26.62 -9.37 4.32
N SER A 138 -26.06 -8.19 4.12
CA SER A 138 -26.70 -6.91 4.41
C SER A 138 -26.25 -5.83 3.42
N MET A 139 -26.85 -4.65 3.50
CA MET A 139 -26.52 -3.52 2.64
C MET A 139 -26.07 -2.33 3.49
N LEU A 140 -24.94 -1.73 3.13
CA LEU A 140 -24.43 -0.50 3.72
C LEU A 140 -24.62 0.64 2.72
N MET A 141 -25.39 1.66 3.10
CA MET A 141 -25.71 2.80 2.22
C MET A 141 -24.67 3.91 2.35
N ALA A 142 -24.35 4.53 1.21
CA ALA A 142 -23.42 5.66 1.11
C ALA A 142 -24.17 6.91 0.65
N ARG A 143 -24.05 8.00 1.42
CA ARG A 143 -24.67 9.29 1.09
C ARG A 143 -23.88 10.10 0.06
N CYS A 144 -22.55 9.97 0.08
CA CYS A 144 -21.66 10.75 -0.79
C CYS A 144 -21.01 9.83 -1.83
N GLU A 145 -20.10 8.97 -1.37
CA GLU A 145 -19.20 8.23 -2.26
C GLU A 145 -18.93 6.82 -1.74
N VAL A 146 -18.55 5.94 -2.68
CA VAL A 146 -17.96 4.63 -2.39
C VAL A 146 -16.58 4.60 -3.02
N ILE A 147 -15.55 4.40 -2.21
CA ILE A 147 -14.14 4.34 -2.66
C ILE A 147 -13.71 2.88 -2.62
N LEU A 148 -13.29 2.33 -3.77
CA LEU A 148 -12.76 0.98 -3.85
C LEU A 148 -11.26 0.96 -3.58
N SER A 149 -10.87 0.26 -2.53
CA SER A 149 -9.47 0.09 -2.12
C SER A 149 -9.14 -1.39 -1.84
N ALA A 150 -9.72 -2.31 -2.63
CA ALA A 150 -9.60 -3.76 -2.43
C ALA A 150 -8.34 -4.36 -3.09
N GLY A 151 -7.35 -3.53 -3.42
CA GLY A 151 -6.11 -3.93 -4.09
C GLY A 151 -6.29 -4.29 -5.58
N THR A 152 -5.18 -4.61 -6.23
CA THR A 152 -5.11 -4.85 -7.69
C THR A 152 -5.94 -6.05 -8.14
N PHE A 153 -6.15 -7.06 -7.29
CA PHE A 153 -6.99 -8.22 -7.60
C PHE A 153 -8.45 -8.02 -7.18
N GLY A 154 -8.68 -7.55 -5.95
CA GLY A 154 -10.04 -7.44 -5.41
C GLY A 154 -10.86 -6.32 -6.04
N SER A 155 -10.24 -5.20 -6.40
CA SER A 155 -10.97 -4.05 -6.99
C SER A 155 -11.57 -4.38 -8.36
N PRO A 156 -10.84 -4.92 -9.36
CA PRO A 156 -11.44 -5.28 -10.64
C PRO A 156 -12.44 -6.43 -10.51
N GLN A 157 -12.19 -7.42 -9.64
CA GLN A 157 -13.17 -8.47 -9.35
C GLN A 157 -14.48 -7.87 -8.84
N LEU A 158 -14.41 -6.95 -7.87
CA LEU A 158 -15.58 -6.31 -7.28
C LEU A 158 -16.33 -5.44 -8.30
N LEU A 159 -15.61 -4.72 -9.17
CA LEU A 159 -16.21 -3.98 -10.28
C LEU A 159 -16.97 -4.93 -11.20
N MET A 160 -16.36 -6.05 -11.61
CA MET A 160 -17.01 -7.03 -12.48
C MET A 160 -18.22 -7.69 -11.83
N ALA A 161 -18.12 -8.10 -10.56
CA ALA A 161 -19.25 -8.62 -9.77
C ALA A 161 -20.40 -7.61 -9.62
N SER A 162 -20.12 -6.32 -9.85
CA SER A 162 -21.08 -5.21 -9.82
C SER A 162 -21.58 -4.80 -11.22
N GLY A 163 -21.16 -5.49 -12.28
CA GLY A 163 -21.57 -5.19 -13.66
C GLY A 163 -20.72 -4.12 -14.36
N ILE A 164 -19.54 -3.79 -13.85
CA ILE A 164 -18.56 -2.90 -14.50
C ILE A 164 -17.37 -3.74 -14.96
N GLY A 165 -17.23 -3.93 -16.27
CA GLY A 165 -16.16 -4.75 -16.85
C GLY A 165 -16.42 -5.14 -18.31
N PRO A 166 -15.63 -6.05 -18.89
CA PRO A 166 -15.81 -6.48 -20.28
C PRO A 166 -17.20 -7.11 -20.47
N ALA A 167 -18.05 -6.51 -21.30
CA ALA A 167 -19.46 -6.89 -21.37
C ALA A 167 -19.72 -8.36 -21.77
N ALA A 168 -18.87 -8.94 -22.63
CA ALA A 168 -18.99 -10.36 -22.99
C ALA A 168 -18.73 -11.27 -21.79
N HIS A 169 -17.62 -11.05 -21.09
CA HIS A 169 -17.25 -11.80 -19.88
C HIS A 169 -18.31 -11.69 -18.78
N LEU A 170 -18.86 -10.48 -18.56
CA LEU A 170 -19.96 -10.29 -17.60
C LEU A 170 -21.19 -11.14 -17.96
N ARG A 171 -21.57 -11.16 -19.24
CA ARG A 171 -22.72 -11.95 -19.71
C ARG A 171 -22.49 -13.46 -19.60
N GLU A 172 -21.27 -13.94 -19.84
CA GLU A 172 -20.89 -15.35 -19.64
C GLU A 172 -21.12 -15.80 -18.20
N HIS A 173 -20.95 -14.91 -17.24
CA HIS A 173 -21.20 -15.15 -15.81
C HIS A 173 -22.62 -14.79 -15.34
N GLY A 174 -23.54 -14.46 -16.26
CA GLY A 174 -24.92 -14.09 -15.93
C GLY A 174 -25.05 -12.75 -15.19
N ILE A 175 -24.04 -11.88 -15.29
CA ILE A 175 -24.01 -10.57 -14.63
C ILE A 175 -24.55 -9.51 -15.59
N GLY A 176 -25.51 -8.71 -15.12
CA GLY A 176 -26.03 -7.56 -15.87
C GLY A 176 -24.94 -6.50 -16.10
N VAL A 177 -24.82 -6.03 -17.34
CA VAL A 177 -23.83 -5.00 -17.71
C VAL A 177 -24.36 -3.62 -17.36
N VAL A 178 -23.70 -2.95 -16.41
CA VAL A 178 -23.96 -1.54 -16.05
C VAL A 178 -23.08 -0.62 -16.89
N VAL A 179 -21.79 -0.96 -16.99
CA VAL A 179 -20.80 -0.26 -17.82
C VAL A 179 -19.92 -1.29 -18.51
N ASP A 180 -19.85 -1.21 -19.85
CA ASP A 180 -18.86 -1.97 -20.61
C ASP A 180 -17.50 -1.28 -20.49
N ALA A 181 -16.61 -1.90 -19.73
CA ALA A 181 -15.28 -1.38 -19.39
C ALA A 181 -14.22 -2.47 -19.65
N PRO A 182 -13.77 -2.66 -20.90
CA PRO A 182 -12.94 -3.80 -21.28
C PRO A 182 -11.56 -3.81 -20.61
N GLY A 183 -11.08 -2.67 -20.10
CA GLY A 183 -9.81 -2.59 -19.36
C GLY A 183 -9.87 -3.10 -17.93
N VAL A 184 -11.06 -3.32 -17.35
CA VAL A 184 -11.18 -3.81 -15.97
C VAL A 184 -10.63 -5.24 -15.89
N GLY A 185 -9.70 -5.45 -14.96
CA GLY A 185 -9.02 -6.73 -14.77
C GLY A 185 -7.89 -7.01 -15.76
N GLN A 186 -7.58 -6.06 -16.66
CA GLN A 186 -6.48 -6.16 -17.63
C GLN A 186 -5.26 -5.38 -17.14
N ASN A 187 -4.15 -5.50 -17.90
CA ASN A 187 -2.91 -4.76 -17.66
C ASN A 187 -2.32 -4.95 -16.25
N LEU A 188 -2.43 -6.17 -15.70
CA LEU A 188 -1.73 -6.53 -14.48
C LEU A 188 -0.22 -6.45 -14.71
N GLN A 189 0.47 -5.74 -13.83
CA GLN A 189 1.91 -5.62 -13.80
C GLN A 189 2.41 -6.02 -12.42
N GLU A 190 3.52 -6.75 -12.40
CA GLU A 190 4.16 -7.26 -11.18
C GLU A 190 5.67 -7.33 -11.42
N HIS A 191 6.46 -7.28 -10.35
CA HIS A 191 7.89 -7.50 -10.42
C HIS A 191 8.22 -8.99 -10.25
N PRO A 192 8.83 -9.66 -11.24
CA PRO A 192 9.30 -11.03 -11.06
C PRO A 192 10.45 -11.05 -10.03
N ASP A 193 10.35 -11.92 -9.02
CA ASP A 193 11.39 -12.10 -8.00
C ASP A 193 12.14 -13.43 -8.21
N MET A 194 13.46 -13.41 -8.06
CA MET A 194 14.32 -14.59 -8.09
C MET A 194 15.29 -14.53 -6.91
N LYS A 195 15.31 -15.60 -6.11
CA LYS A 195 16.19 -15.71 -4.95
C LYS A 195 17.39 -16.59 -5.27
N LEU A 196 18.58 -16.00 -5.18
CA LEU A 196 19.84 -16.74 -5.21
C LEU A 196 20.25 -17.06 -3.78
N MET A 197 20.35 -18.36 -3.46
CA MET A 197 20.72 -18.84 -2.13
C MET A 197 22.10 -19.48 -2.15
N HIS A 198 22.97 -19.02 -1.26
CA HIS A 198 24.32 -19.55 -1.10
C HIS A 198 24.54 -20.00 0.35
N ARG A 199 25.21 -21.13 0.51
CA ARG A 199 25.68 -21.56 1.84
C ARG A 199 26.90 -20.72 2.22
N LEU A 200 26.87 -20.17 3.42
CA LEU A 200 27.98 -19.39 3.99
C LEU A 200 28.41 -20.05 5.30
N SER A 201 29.70 -19.93 5.64
CA SER A 201 30.18 -20.25 6.99
C SER A 201 29.61 -19.22 7.97
N SER A 202 29.17 -19.68 9.14
CA SER A 202 28.69 -18.80 10.21
C SER A 202 29.72 -17.72 10.54
N THR A 203 29.25 -16.53 10.85
CA THR A 203 30.08 -15.46 11.45
C THR A 203 30.20 -15.60 12.96
N ASP A 204 29.42 -16.52 13.54
CA ASP A 204 29.40 -16.93 14.95
C ASP A 204 30.07 -18.30 15.14
#